data_AF-A0AAU8AH11-F1
#
_entry.id   AF-A0AAU8AH11-F1
#
_cell.length_a   1.000
_cell.length_b   1.000
_cell.length_c   1.000
_cell.angle_alpha   90.00
_cell.angle_beta   90.00
_cell.angle_gamma   90.00
#
_symmetry.space_group_name_H-M   'P 1'
#
loop_
_entity.id
_entity.type
_entity.pdbx_description
1 polymer ?
#
loop_
_entity_poly.entity_id
_entity_poly.type
_entity_poly.pdbx_seq_one_letter_code
_entity_poly.pdbx_strand_id
1 'polypeptide(L)'
;MAGIALIAAAALFLADAAAAQCSNAQTTVEMRDCAGREYAAADAELNAVYAQLKASASEPVMAQVRAAQRAWIPFRDAACTAEAAPYEGGTIQPLVEVSCLTRLTRRRSEDLRALLPN
;
A
#
# COMPACT_ATOMS: atom_id res chain seq x y z
N MET A 1 -14.56 29.03 30.66
CA MET A 1 -15.47 28.28 29.76
C MET A 1 -14.61 27.31 28.97
N ALA A 2 -14.54 26.06 29.44
CA ALA A 2 -13.78 24.99 28.81
C ALA A 2 -14.62 24.40 27.68
N GLY A 3 -14.12 24.47 26.45
CA GLY A 3 -14.90 23.96 25.32
C GLY A 3 -14.21 24.18 23.99
N ILE A 4 -13.09 23.49 23.76
CA ILE A 4 -12.62 22.95 22.46
C ILE A 4 -11.64 21.83 22.84
N ALA A 5 -12.14 20.64 23.18
CA ALA A 5 -11.31 19.45 23.36
C ALA A 5 -12.14 18.17 23.11
N LEU A 6 -13.07 18.20 22.16
CA LEU A 6 -13.98 17.07 21.90
C LEU A 6 -14.14 16.73 20.41
N ILE A 7 -13.07 16.89 19.62
CA ILE A 7 -13.08 16.44 18.20
C ILE A 7 -12.06 15.30 17.96
N ALA A 8 -11.07 15.12 18.84
CA ALA A 8 -10.05 14.07 18.67
C ALA A 8 -10.55 12.63 18.97
N ALA A 9 -11.63 12.47 19.75
CA ALA A 9 -12.09 11.15 20.17
C ALA A 9 -12.84 10.37 19.07
N ALA A 10 -13.51 11.05 18.13
CA ALA A 10 -14.31 10.36 17.10
C ALA A 10 -13.46 9.67 16.02
N ALA A 11 -12.24 10.16 15.76
CA ALA A 11 -11.34 9.58 14.76
C ALA A 11 -10.77 8.22 15.18
N LEU A 12 -10.60 8.00 16.49
CA LEU A 12 -10.05 6.75 17.02
C LEU A 12 -11.05 5.58 16.94
N PHE A 13 -12.36 5.84 17.08
CA PHE A 13 -13.39 4.79 17.01
C PHE A 13 -13.68 4.29 15.59
N LEU A 14 -13.49 5.12 14.57
CA LEU A 14 -13.76 4.74 13.17
C LEU A 14 -12.67 3.80 12.60
N ALA A 15 -11.43 3.95 13.04
CA ALA A 15 -10.32 3.09 12.61
C ALA A 15 -10.47 1.65 13.13
N ASP A 16 -10.90 1.48 14.38
CA ASP A 16 -11.10 0.17 15.02
C ASP A 16 -12.23 -0.63 14.36
N ALA A 17 -13.35 0.03 14.04
CA ALA A 17 -14.47 -0.60 13.35
C ALA A 17 -14.11 -1.07 11.93
N ALA A 18 -13.33 -0.28 11.18
CA ALA A 18 -12.90 -0.64 9.82
C ALA A 18 -11.92 -1.82 9.81
N ALA A 19 -11.06 -1.94 10.83
CA ALA A 19 -10.15 -3.07 11.00
C ALA A 19 -10.93 -4.35 11.38
N ALA A 20 -11.88 -4.25 12.32
CA ALA A 20 -12.76 -5.36 12.71
C ALA A 20 -13.68 -5.84 11.57
N GLN A 21 -14.04 -4.96 10.64
CA GLN A 21 -14.78 -5.32 9.43
C GLN A 21 -13.94 -6.19 8.48
N CYS A 22 -12.62 -5.96 8.40
CA CYS A 22 -11.75 -6.73 7.51
C CYS A 22 -11.37 -8.11 8.04
N SER A 23 -11.30 -8.28 9.36
CA SER A 23 -11.06 -9.59 9.96
C SER A 23 -12.24 -10.55 9.78
N ASN A 24 -13.44 -10.04 9.45
CA ASN A 24 -14.66 -10.83 9.30
C ASN A 24 -15.27 -10.76 7.88
N ALA A 25 -14.57 -10.23 6.88
CA ALA A 25 -15.10 -10.11 5.52
C ALA A 25 -15.56 -11.48 4.97
N GLN A 26 -16.84 -11.61 4.60
CA GLN A 26 -17.42 -12.86 4.12
C GLN A 26 -17.74 -12.83 2.62
N THR A 27 -18.00 -11.65 2.07
CA THR A 27 -18.32 -11.50 0.64
C THR A 27 -17.10 -11.06 -0.16
N THR A 28 -17.04 -11.42 -1.44
CA THR A 28 -15.96 -10.98 -2.34
C THR A 28 -15.89 -9.45 -2.46
N VAL A 29 -17.02 -8.74 -2.27
CA VAL A 29 -17.04 -7.27 -2.22
C VAL A 29 -16.31 -6.76 -0.99
N GLU A 30 -16.65 -7.25 0.20
CA GLU A 30 -15.98 -6.85 1.45
C GLU A 30 -14.49 -7.19 1.43
N MET A 31 -14.13 -8.37 0.92
CA MET A 31 -12.73 -8.78 0.75
C MET A 31 -11.96 -7.81 -0.15
N ARG A 32 -12.56 -7.39 -1.27
CA ARG A 32 -11.96 -6.42 -2.20
C ARG A 32 -11.78 -5.05 -1.54
N ASP A 33 -12.79 -4.57 -0.81
CA ASP A 33 -12.71 -3.29 -0.11
C ASP A 33 -11.59 -3.28 0.93
N CYS A 34 -11.45 -4.39 1.67
CA CYS A 34 -10.38 -4.58 2.63
C CYS A 34 -9.01 -4.64 1.96
N ALA A 35 -8.87 -5.42 0.89
CA ALA A 35 -7.61 -5.52 0.16
C ALA A 35 -7.23 -4.18 -0.49
N GLY A 36 -8.21 -3.37 -0.92
CA GLY A 36 -7.98 -2.01 -1.38
C GLY A 36 -7.44 -1.08 -0.29
N ARG A 37 -7.96 -1.19 0.95
CA ARG A 37 -7.41 -0.45 2.09
C ARG A 37 -5.99 -0.88 2.43
N GLU A 38 -5.72 -2.19 2.39
CA GLU A 38 -4.37 -2.71 2.60
C GLU A 38 -3.39 -2.23 1.54
N TYR A 39 -3.81 -2.19 0.27
CA TYR A 39 -3.00 -1.65 -0.80
C TYR A 39 -2.70 -0.15 -0.58
N ALA A 40 -3.72 0.64 -0.21
CA ALA A 40 -3.53 2.05 0.10
C ALA A 40 -2.54 2.27 1.26
N ALA A 41 -2.59 1.44 2.29
CA ALA A 41 -1.64 1.48 3.40
C ALA A 41 -0.21 1.12 2.94
N ALA A 42 -0.06 0.09 2.10
CA ALA A 42 1.23 -0.30 1.54
C ALA A 42 1.83 0.80 0.65
N ASP A 43 1.01 1.45 -0.18
CA ASP A 43 1.44 2.57 -1.02
C ASP A 43 1.85 3.79 -0.19
N ALA A 44 1.11 4.10 0.88
CA ALA A 44 1.49 5.15 1.82
C ALA A 44 2.84 4.87 2.48
N GLU A 45 3.10 3.61 2.88
CA GLU A 45 4.39 3.19 3.44
C GLU A 45 5.52 3.34 2.42
N LEU A 46 5.32 2.87 1.18
CA LEU A 46 6.32 2.98 0.11
C LEU A 46 6.71 4.44 -0.11
N ASN A 47 5.72 5.34 -0.21
CA ASN A 47 5.93 6.76 -0.42
C ASN A 47 6.62 7.42 0.79
N ALA A 48 6.30 6.98 2.02
CA ALA A 48 6.96 7.48 3.22
C ALA A 48 8.46 7.10 3.25
N VAL A 49 8.80 5.85 2.93
CA VAL A 49 10.22 5.42 2.87
C VAL A 49 10.95 6.11 1.72
N TYR A 50 10.31 6.27 0.56
CA TYR A 50 10.87 7.03 -0.56
C TYR A 50 11.15 8.49 -0.18
N ALA A 51 10.25 9.13 0.57
CA ALA A 51 10.45 10.50 1.06
C ALA A 51 11.63 10.60 2.05
N GLN A 52 11.80 9.61 2.92
CA GLN A 52 12.97 9.53 3.81
C GLN A 52 14.27 9.43 3.02
N LEU A 53 14.34 8.52 2.04
CA LEU A 53 15.50 8.41 1.15
C LEU A 53 15.80 9.71 0.43
N LYS A 54 14.76 10.38 -0.09
CA LYS A 54 14.92 11.68 -0.76
C LYS A 54 15.52 12.74 0.16
N ALA A 55 15.21 12.70 1.46
CA ALA A 55 15.72 13.65 2.42
C ALA A 55 17.15 13.33 2.90
N SER A 56 17.55 12.06 2.91
CA SER A 56 18.80 11.61 3.54
C SER A 56 19.90 11.18 2.56
N ALA A 57 19.56 10.74 1.35
CA ALA A 57 20.52 10.21 0.38
C ALA A 57 21.08 11.31 -0.54
N SER A 58 22.27 11.07 -1.08
CA SER A 58 22.88 11.97 -2.07
C SER A 58 22.13 11.91 -3.41
N GLU A 59 22.22 13.00 -4.18
CA GLU A 59 21.55 13.09 -5.48
C GLU A 59 21.94 11.98 -6.47
N PRO A 60 23.22 11.54 -6.58
CA PRO A 60 23.57 10.39 -7.42
C PRO A 60 22.86 9.09 -7.01
N VAL A 61 22.70 8.83 -5.71
CA VAL A 61 21.95 7.66 -5.21
C VAL A 61 20.47 7.81 -5.55
N MET A 62 19.88 8.98 -5.28
CA MET A 62 18.47 9.23 -5.59
C MET A 62 18.15 9.18 -7.09
N ALA A 63 19.09 9.51 -7.96
CA ALA A 63 18.93 9.32 -9.40
C ALA A 63 18.76 7.84 -9.76
N GLN A 64 19.55 6.94 -9.16
CA GLN A 64 19.41 5.50 -9.34
C GLN A 64 18.10 4.96 -8.74
N VAL A 65 17.72 5.44 -7.54
CA VAL A 65 16.44 5.08 -6.91
C VAL A 65 15.25 5.47 -7.80
N ARG A 66 15.25 6.68 -8.37
CA ARG A 66 14.19 7.13 -9.28
C ARG A 66 14.13 6.31 -10.56
N ALA A 67 15.27 5.98 -11.16
CA ALA A 67 15.31 5.12 -12.33
C ALA A 67 14.73 3.73 -12.01
N ALA A 68 15.14 3.14 -10.88
CA ALA A 68 14.64 1.84 -10.44
C ALA A 68 13.13 1.87 -10.13
N GLN A 69 12.60 2.91 -9.47
CA GLN A 69 11.16 3.04 -9.23
C GLN A 69 10.36 3.14 -10.53
N ARG A 70 10.82 3.95 -11.50
CA ARG A 70 10.16 4.08 -12.81
C ARG A 70 10.13 2.78 -13.60
N ALA A 71 11.14 1.92 -13.46
CA ALA A 71 11.16 0.59 -14.07
C ALA A 71 10.31 -0.42 -13.27
N TRP A 72 10.27 -0.29 -11.95
CA TRP A 72 9.55 -1.22 -11.08
C TRP A 72 8.02 -1.08 -11.19
N ILE A 73 7.48 0.13 -11.32
CA ILE A 73 6.03 0.36 -11.45
C ILE A 73 5.40 -0.45 -12.60
N PRO A 74 5.88 -0.36 -13.87
CA PRO A 74 5.30 -1.14 -14.95
C PRO A 74 5.52 -2.64 -14.78
N PHE A 75 6.63 -3.07 -14.14
CA PHE A 75 6.81 -4.46 -13.76
C PHE A 75 5.73 -4.93 -12.77
N ARG A 76 5.48 -4.15 -11.70
CA ARG A 76 4.45 -4.45 -10.69
C ARG A 76 3.09 -4.62 -11.36
N ASP A 77 2.70 -3.65 -12.17
CA ASP A 77 1.37 -3.63 -12.78
C ASP A 77 1.21 -4.82 -13.76
N ALA A 78 2.23 -5.10 -14.58
CA ALA A 78 2.22 -6.25 -15.50
C ALA A 78 2.23 -7.60 -14.75
N ALA A 79 3.02 -7.71 -13.68
CA ALA A 79 3.08 -8.92 -12.86
C ALA A 79 1.72 -9.20 -12.19
N CYS A 80 1.07 -8.18 -11.63
CA CYS A 80 -0.23 -8.36 -10.99
C CYS A 80 -1.36 -8.61 -11.97
N THR A 81 -1.30 -8.02 -13.18
CA THR A 81 -2.19 -8.38 -14.28
C THR A 81 -2.02 -9.87 -14.64
N ALA A 82 -0.78 -10.35 -14.77
CA ALA A 82 -0.50 -11.75 -15.10
C ALA A 82 -0.95 -12.72 -13.99
N GLU A 83 -0.76 -12.37 -12.71
CA GLU A 83 -1.24 -13.17 -11.57
C GLU A 83 -2.78 -13.27 -11.53
N ALA A 84 -3.48 -12.22 -11.97
CA ALA A 84 -4.94 -12.18 -12.01
C ALA A 84 -5.56 -12.83 -13.26
N ALA A 85 -4.78 -12.97 -14.35
CA ALA A 85 -5.26 -13.48 -15.64
C ALA A 85 -5.99 -14.85 -15.58
N PRO A 86 -5.59 -15.83 -14.75
CA PRO A 86 -6.32 -17.10 -14.63
C PRO A 86 -7.78 -16.96 -14.15
N TYR A 87 -8.14 -15.81 -13.58
CA TYR A 87 -9.45 -15.54 -13.01
C TYR A 87 -10.30 -14.60 -13.88
N GLU A 88 -9.87 -14.31 -15.11
CA GLU A 88 -10.51 -13.35 -16.01
C GLU A 88 -12.03 -13.54 -16.12
N GLY A 89 -12.78 -12.45 -15.91
CA GLY A 89 -14.25 -12.45 -15.95
C GLY A 89 -14.92 -12.96 -14.66
N GLY A 90 -14.16 -13.46 -13.70
CA GLY A 90 -14.62 -13.88 -12.38
C GLY A 90 -14.62 -12.74 -11.36
N THR A 91 -15.49 -12.85 -10.35
CA THR A 91 -15.58 -11.85 -9.26
C THR A 91 -14.34 -11.79 -8.38
N ILE A 92 -13.51 -12.83 -8.38
CA ILE A 92 -12.27 -12.93 -7.59
C ILE A 92 -11.07 -12.25 -8.28
N GLN A 93 -11.09 -12.04 -9.60
CA GLN A 93 -9.97 -11.46 -10.35
C GLN A 93 -9.45 -10.14 -9.73
N PRO A 94 -10.30 -9.15 -9.41
CA PRO A 94 -9.80 -7.89 -8.86
C PRO A 94 -9.22 -8.05 -7.45
N LEU A 95 -9.69 -9.05 -6.68
CA LEU A 95 -9.15 -9.37 -5.36
C LEU A 95 -7.72 -9.94 -5.48
N VAL A 96 -7.49 -10.82 -6.45
CA VAL A 96 -6.16 -11.39 -6.73
C VAL A 96 -5.19 -10.28 -7.15
N GLU A 97 -5.62 -9.42 -8.07
CA GLU A 97 -4.80 -8.32 -8.57
C GLU A 97 -4.38 -7.36 -7.45
N VAL A 98 -5.33 -6.86 -6.64
CA VAL A 98 -5.01 -5.92 -5.56
C VAL A 98 -4.18 -6.56 -4.44
N SER A 99 -4.34 -7.87 -4.21
CA SER A 99 -3.50 -8.61 -3.26
C SER A 99 -2.05 -8.69 -3.75
N CYS A 100 -1.84 -8.91 -5.05
CA CYS A 100 -0.51 -8.84 -5.66
C CYS A 100 0.09 -7.44 -5.54
N LEU A 101 -0.68 -6.40 -5.88
CA LEU A 101 -0.23 -5.00 -5.78
C LEU A 101 0.24 -4.66 -4.36
N THR A 102 -0.54 -5.09 -3.35
CA THR A 102 -0.20 -4.94 -1.93
C THR A 102 1.13 -5.63 -1.59
N ARG A 103 1.26 -6.92 -1.94
CA ARG A 103 2.45 -7.72 -1.65
C ARG A 103 3.72 -7.13 -2.26
N LEU A 104 3.69 -6.79 -3.55
CA LEU A 104 4.84 -6.22 -4.24
C LEU A 104 5.20 -4.83 -3.70
N THR A 105 4.21 -4.03 -3.32
CA THR A 105 4.43 -2.68 -2.77
C THR A 105 5.03 -2.73 -1.37
N ARG A 106 4.57 -3.64 -0.50
CA ARG A 106 5.21 -3.91 0.82
C ARG A 106 6.66 -4.32 0.64
N ARG A 107 6.93 -5.28 -0.27
CA ARG A 107 8.30 -5.72 -0.55
C ARG A 107 9.18 -4.57 -1.03
N ARG A 108 8.65 -3.71 -1.92
CA ARG A 108 9.40 -2.58 -2.43
C ARG A 108 9.74 -1.56 -1.34
N SER A 109 8.87 -1.41 -0.34
CA SER A 109 9.14 -0.58 0.84
C SER A 109 10.32 -1.11 1.65
N GLU A 110 10.41 -2.43 1.83
CA GLU A 110 11.57 -3.08 2.47
C GLU A 110 12.86 -2.85 1.67
N ASP A 111 12.81 -3.06 0.34
CA ASP A 111 13.96 -2.86 -0.54
C ASP A 111 14.45 -1.40 -0.48
N LEU A 112 13.54 -0.42 -0.42
CA LEU A 112 13.89 0.99 -0.27
C LEU A 112 14.47 1.28 1.13
N ARG A 113 13.91 0.70 2.18
CA ARG A 113 14.37 0.90 3.56
C ARG A 113 15.80 0.43 3.75
N ALA A 114 16.20 -0.64 3.07
CA ALA A 114 17.57 -1.15 3.06
C ALA A 114 18.59 -0.17 2.42
N LEU A 115 18.13 0.87 1.72
CA LEU A 115 18.98 1.91 1.12
C LEU A 115 19.14 3.15 2.02
N LEU A 116 18.44 3.20 3.16
CA LEU A 116 18.56 4.34 4.07
C LEU A 116 19.98 4.38 4.66
N PRO A 117 20.61 5.58 4.73
CA PRO A 117 21.89 5.74 5.40
C PRO A 117 21.81 5.32 6.87
N ASN A 118 22.83 4.61 7.36
CA ASN A 118 23.01 4.29 8.79
C ASN A 118 23.43 5.52 9.61
#